data_AF-A0A8S2WFB5-F1
#
_entry.id   AF-A0A8S2WFB5-F1
#
_cell.length_a   1.000
_cell.length_b   1.000
_cell.length_c   1.000
_cell.angle_alpha   90.00
_cell.angle_beta   90.00
_cell.angle_gamma   90.00
#
_symmetry.space_group_name_H-M   'P 1'
#
loop_
_entity.id
_entity.type
_entity.pdbx_description
1 polymer ?
#
loop_
_entity_poly.entity_id
_entity_poly.type
_entity_poly.pdbx_seq_one_letter_code
_entity_poly.pdbx_strand_id
1 'polypeptide(L)'
;LFKCTINKCSAYITVDTNNNVIRTSGVHNHLVKIDEKAKSIIPGMKRKIEEDPSSNTTSVKSRTCYFRKVKEACVVGKLPCLADVRSTLYRTRLETLPVLPKSVEQLQIPTSMAVTINQQQFLIYHMNKNIVVYGSPTGLQTLQQNSHWNTDGTFKTAPMYFSQSYSIHV
;
A
#
# COMPACT_ATOMS: atom_id res chain seq x y z
N LEU A 1 -38.51 -7.96 -13.74
CA LEU A 1 -38.46 -8.93 -12.61
C LEU A 1 -37.13 -9.66 -12.66
N PHE A 2 -36.30 -9.55 -11.62
CA PHE A 2 -35.01 -10.20 -11.50
C PHE A 2 -35.06 -11.23 -10.38
N LYS A 3 -34.76 -12.49 -10.68
CA LYS A 3 -34.72 -13.58 -9.69
C LYS A 3 -33.27 -13.82 -9.23
N CYS A 4 -33.10 -14.29 -8.00
CA CYS A 4 -31.79 -14.71 -7.53
C CYS A 4 -31.22 -15.84 -8.40
N THR A 5 -29.92 -15.80 -8.69
CA THR A 5 -29.23 -16.77 -9.55
C THR A 5 -28.78 -18.03 -8.82
N ILE A 6 -28.95 -18.10 -7.49
CA ILE A 6 -28.53 -19.26 -6.68
C ILE A 6 -29.64 -20.30 -6.66
N ASN A 7 -29.24 -21.55 -6.92
CA ASN A 7 -30.17 -22.68 -6.97
C ASN A 7 -30.90 -22.84 -5.63
N LYS A 8 -32.20 -23.10 -5.68
CA LYS A 8 -33.12 -23.21 -4.52
C LYS A 8 -33.35 -21.89 -3.73
N CYS A 9 -33.00 -20.74 -4.30
CA CYS A 9 -33.36 -19.44 -3.74
C CYS A 9 -34.65 -18.90 -4.38
N SER A 10 -35.64 -18.52 -3.56
CA SER A 10 -36.93 -17.96 -4.02
C SER A 10 -36.96 -16.43 -4.06
N ALA A 11 -35.88 -15.76 -3.69
CA ALA A 11 -35.82 -14.31 -3.64
C ALA A 11 -35.84 -13.66 -5.05
N TYR A 12 -36.57 -12.57 -5.19
CA TYR A 12 -36.65 -11.78 -6.42
C TYR A 12 -36.88 -10.30 -6.13
N ILE A 13 -36.49 -9.46 -7.09
CA ILE A 13 -36.73 -8.03 -7.09
C ILE A 13 -37.49 -7.62 -8.35
N THR A 14 -38.37 -6.65 -8.22
CA THR A 14 -39.04 -6.01 -9.35
C THR A 14 -38.49 -4.60 -9.47
N VAL A 15 -37.98 -4.27 -10.65
CA VAL A 15 -37.45 -2.93 -10.95
C VAL A 15 -38.31 -2.26 -12.02
N ASP A 16 -38.29 -0.94 -11.99
CA ASP A 16 -38.89 -0.06 -13.00
C ASP A 16 -38.02 0.02 -14.26
N THR A 17 -38.57 0.63 -15.31
CA THR A 17 -37.91 1.11 -16.53
C THR A 17 -36.63 1.91 -16.27
N ASN A 18 -36.56 2.64 -15.15
CA ASN A 18 -35.37 3.40 -14.72
C ASN A 18 -34.41 2.62 -13.81
N ASN A 19 -34.52 1.29 -13.73
CA ASN A 19 -33.73 0.42 -12.83
C ASN A 19 -33.88 0.70 -11.32
N ASN A 20 -34.92 1.44 -10.92
CA ASN A 20 -35.24 1.64 -9.50
C ASN A 20 -35.96 0.40 -8.94
N VAL A 21 -35.59 -0.03 -7.73
CA VAL A 21 -36.23 -1.19 -7.08
C VAL A 21 -37.61 -0.80 -6.56
N ILE A 22 -38.66 -1.41 -7.12
CA ILE A 22 -40.06 -1.16 -6.74
C ILE A 22 -40.49 -2.12 -5.63
N ARG A 23 -40.08 -3.40 -5.70
CA ARG A 23 -40.42 -4.44 -4.71
C ARG A 23 -39.29 -5.43 -4.52
N THR A 24 -39.11 -5.85 -3.28
CA THR A 24 -38.14 -6.88 -2.86
C THR A 24 -38.93 -7.95 -2.12
N SER A 25 -38.89 -9.20 -2.58
CA SER A 25 -39.66 -10.30 -2.01
C SER A 25 -38.82 -11.57 -1.86
N GLY A 26 -39.06 -12.30 -0.77
CA GLY A 26 -38.35 -13.54 -0.42
C GLY A 26 -37.10 -13.30 0.42
N VAL A 27 -36.80 -14.26 1.30
CA VAL A 27 -35.60 -14.24 2.14
C VAL A 27 -34.52 -15.08 1.46
N HIS A 28 -33.32 -14.52 1.31
CA HIS A 28 -32.17 -15.27 0.82
C HIS A 28 -31.80 -16.38 1.82
N ASN A 29 -31.83 -17.64 1.36
CA ASN A 29 -31.47 -18.82 2.14
C ASN A 29 -30.03 -19.28 1.90
N HIS A 30 -29.20 -18.41 1.36
CA HIS A 30 -27.81 -18.69 1.03
C HIS A 30 -26.92 -17.52 1.44
N LEU A 31 -25.64 -17.81 1.63
CA LEU A 31 -24.63 -16.78 1.80
C LEU A 31 -24.46 -15.97 0.52
N VAL A 32 -24.01 -14.72 0.66
CA VAL A 32 -23.73 -13.87 -0.51
C VAL A 32 -22.63 -14.51 -1.33
N LYS A 33 -22.89 -14.75 -2.61
CA LYS A 33 -21.81 -15.08 -3.55
C LYS A 33 -20.99 -13.81 -3.76
N ILE A 34 -19.79 -13.77 -3.16
CA ILE A 34 -18.83 -12.69 -3.38
C ILE A 34 -18.46 -12.70 -4.87
N ASP A 35 -18.61 -11.56 -5.54
CA ASP A 35 -18.24 -11.34 -6.95
C ASP A 35 -16.78 -11.80 -7.19
N GLU A 36 -16.50 -12.41 -8.33
CA GLU A 36 -15.12 -12.74 -8.71
C GLU A 36 -14.24 -11.49 -8.78
N LYS A 37 -14.82 -10.34 -9.18
CA LYS A 37 -14.14 -9.03 -9.12
C LYS A 37 -13.80 -8.63 -7.69
N ALA A 38 -14.59 -9.04 -6.71
CA ALA A 38 -14.31 -8.78 -5.31
C ALA A 38 -13.15 -9.65 -4.79
N LYS A 39 -13.03 -10.89 -5.30
CA LYS A 39 -11.93 -11.80 -4.96
C LYS A 39 -10.57 -11.34 -5.51
N SER A 40 -10.55 -10.66 -6.66
CA SER A 40 -9.30 -10.19 -7.29
C SER A 40 -8.72 -8.91 -6.67
N ILE A 41 -9.45 -8.24 -5.77
CA ILE A 41 -9.00 -6.98 -5.14
C ILE A 41 -7.74 -7.18 -4.30
N ILE A 42 -7.74 -8.17 -3.39
CA ILE A 42 -6.59 -8.39 -2.49
C ILE A 42 -5.35 -8.80 -3.28
N PRO A 43 -5.42 -9.76 -4.23
CA PRO A 43 -4.30 -10.04 -5.14
C PRO A 43 -3.82 -8.79 -5.89
N GLY A 44 -4.74 -7.96 -6.37
CA GLY A 44 -4.39 -6.70 -7.05
C GLY A 44 -3.66 -5.71 -6.14
N MET A 45 -4.01 -5.63 -4.85
CA MET A 45 -3.28 -4.83 -3.86
C MET A 45 -1.89 -5.38 -3.59
N LYS A 46 -1.76 -6.71 -3.44
CA LYS A 46 -0.46 -7.38 -3.24
C LYS A 46 0.48 -7.11 -4.40
N ARG A 47 0.02 -7.30 -5.63
CA ARG A 47 0.80 -7.04 -6.85
C ARG A 47 1.35 -5.61 -6.90
N LYS A 48 0.56 -4.60 -6.53
CA LYS A 48 1.03 -3.21 -6.48
C LYS A 48 2.15 -2.99 -5.46
N ILE A 49 2.11 -3.69 -4.33
CA ILE A 49 3.16 -3.64 -3.31
C ILE A 49 4.41 -4.38 -3.78
N GLU A 50 4.23 -5.48 -4.51
CA GLU A 50 5.34 -6.22 -5.12
C GLU A 50 6.03 -5.40 -6.22
N GLU A 51 5.25 -4.67 -7.03
CA GLU A 51 5.75 -3.75 -8.06
C GLU A 51 6.48 -2.53 -7.47
N ASP A 52 5.92 -1.93 -6.41
CA ASP A 52 6.53 -0.80 -5.69
C ASP A 52 6.42 -0.97 -4.16
N PRO A 53 7.42 -1.62 -3.53
CA PRO A 53 7.48 -1.78 -2.08
C PRO A 53 7.66 -0.46 -1.33
N SER A 54 8.09 0.63 -2.00
CA SER A 54 8.31 1.93 -1.37
C SER A 54 7.00 2.68 -1.13
N SER A 55 5.98 2.41 -1.96
CA SER A 55 4.65 3.00 -1.85
C SER A 55 4.04 2.84 -0.45
N ASN A 56 3.34 3.86 0.02
CA ASN A 56 2.69 3.78 1.32
C ASN A 56 1.43 2.89 1.21
N THR A 57 1.23 1.98 2.16
CA THR A 57 0.10 1.02 2.13
C THR A 57 -1.27 1.70 2.18
N THR A 58 -1.31 2.97 2.55
CA THR A 58 -2.55 3.78 2.62
C THR A 58 -2.88 4.45 1.27
N SER A 59 -1.89 4.68 0.41
CA SER A 59 -2.02 5.20 -0.97
C SER A 59 -2.34 4.09 -1.96
N VAL A 60 -2.16 2.83 -1.57
CA VAL A 60 -2.84 1.67 -2.19
C VAL A 60 -4.33 1.74 -1.84
N LYS A 61 -4.98 2.87 -2.15
CA LYS A 61 -6.42 3.05 -2.09
C LYS A 61 -7.00 2.21 -3.22
N SER A 62 -7.52 1.04 -2.90
CA SER A 62 -8.49 0.45 -3.80
C SER A 62 -9.77 1.30 -3.71
N ARG A 63 -10.41 1.52 -4.86
CA ARG A 63 -11.77 2.11 -4.95
C ARG A 63 -12.83 1.31 -4.19
N THR A 64 -12.48 0.17 -3.61
CA THR A 64 -13.38 -0.80 -2.98
C THR A 64 -13.63 -0.59 -1.50
N CYS A 65 -12.86 0.29 -0.84
CA CYS A 65 -13.17 0.74 0.54
C CYS A 65 -14.45 1.60 0.61
N TYR A 66 -15.04 1.99 -0.53
CA TYR A 66 -16.17 2.92 -0.63
C TYR A 66 -17.56 2.32 -0.42
N PHE A 67 -17.70 1.01 -0.18
CA PHE A 67 -19.02 0.39 0.05
C PHE A 67 -19.43 0.30 1.53
N ARG A 68 -18.93 1.20 2.39
CA ARG A 68 -19.34 1.26 3.81
C ARG A 68 -20.51 2.21 4.08
N LYS A 69 -21.43 2.35 3.12
CA LYS A 69 -22.75 2.99 3.34
C LYS A 69 -23.87 2.16 2.69
N VAL A 70 -24.01 0.90 3.08
CA VAL A 70 -25.29 0.20 2.91
C VAL A 70 -25.74 -0.23 4.30
N LYS A 71 -26.78 0.43 4.80
CA LYS A 71 -27.34 0.26 6.15
C LYS A 71 -28.23 -0.98 6.29
N GLU A 72 -28.28 -1.88 5.30
CA GLU A 72 -29.16 -3.05 5.32
C GLU A 72 -28.36 -4.34 5.52
N ALA A 73 -28.65 -5.00 6.64
CA ALA A 73 -27.85 -6.02 7.28
C ALA A 73 -27.94 -7.42 6.66
N CYS A 74 -28.52 -7.58 5.48
CA CYS A 74 -28.59 -8.88 4.81
C CYS A 74 -28.13 -8.74 3.37
N VAL A 75 -27.08 -9.49 3.02
CA VAL A 75 -26.72 -9.86 1.65
C VAL A 75 -25.83 -8.91 0.83
N VAL A 76 -24.97 -8.11 1.47
CA VAL A 76 -23.81 -7.51 0.76
C VAL A 76 -22.55 -8.26 1.19
N GLY A 77 -21.89 -8.94 0.24
CA GLY A 77 -20.61 -9.61 0.48
C GLY A 77 -19.63 -8.57 1.00
N LYS A 78 -19.25 -8.68 2.28
CA LYS A 78 -18.38 -7.70 2.92
C LYS A 78 -17.02 -7.76 2.23
N LEU A 79 -16.74 -6.76 1.40
CA LEU A 79 -15.39 -6.50 0.93
C LEU A 79 -14.52 -6.16 2.15
N PRO A 80 -13.29 -6.70 2.23
CA PRO A 80 -12.41 -6.36 3.33
C PRO A 80 -12.11 -4.87 3.29
N CYS A 81 -12.16 -4.22 4.45
CA CYS A 81 -11.71 -2.86 4.57
C CYS A 81 -10.17 -2.82 4.69
N LEU A 82 -9.57 -1.64 4.50
CA LEU A 82 -8.11 -1.50 4.56
C LEU A 82 -7.52 -2.03 5.88
N ALA A 83 -8.24 -1.88 6.99
CA ALA A 83 -7.81 -2.40 8.28
C ALA A 83 -7.66 -3.93 8.28
N ASP A 84 -8.56 -4.65 7.59
CA ASP A 84 -8.56 -6.11 7.53
C ASP A 84 -7.38 -6.65 6.70
N VAL A 85 -6.93 -5.89 5.70
CA VAL A 85 -5.84 -6.31 4.80
C VAL A 85 -4.48 -5.70 5.16
N ARG A 86 -4.43 -4.71 6.07
CA ARG A 86 -3.20 -3.97 6.38
C ARG A 86 -2.05 -4.87 6.80
N SER A 87 -2.31 -5.85 7.67
CA SER A 87 -1.30 -6.81 8.13
C SER A 87 -0.79 -7.70 6.99
N THR A 88 -1.70 -8.18 6.14
CA THR A 88 -1.36 -8.97 4.95
C THR A 88 -0.49 -8.18 3.97
N LEU A 89 -0.89 -6.95 3.66
CA LEU A 89 -0.14 -6.05 2.77
C LEU A 89 1.24 -5.71 3.34
N TYR A 90 1.33 -5.50 4.66
CA TYR A 90 2.60 -5.28 5.33
C TYR A 90 3.53 -6.50 5.27
N ARG A 91 3.00 -7.71 5.45
CA ARG A 91 3.78 -8.95 5.30
C ARG A 91 4.28 -9.14 3.88
N THR A 92 3.41 -8.97 2.88
CA THR A 92 3.80 -9.01 1.46
C THR A 92 4.90 -8.00 1.16
N ARG A 93 4.83 -6.79 1.73
CA ARG A 93 5.93 -5.81 1.61
C ARG A 93 7.23 -6.27 2.26
N LEU A 94 7.17 -6.93 3.42
CA LEU A 94 8.38 -7.45 4.07
C LEU A 94 9.01 -8.61 3.28
N GLU A 95 8.19 -9.43 2.63
CA GLU A 95 8.65 -10.54 1.78
C GLU A 95 9.36 -10.04 0.51
N THR A 96 9.05 -8.83 0.02
CA THR A 96 9.68 -8.23 -1.17
C THR A 96 10.93 -7.43 -0.85
N LEU A 97 11.15 -7.08 0.42
CA LEU A 97 12.32 -6.34 0.87
C LEU A 97 13.46 -7.27 1.26
N PRO A 98 14.73 -6.83 1.13
CA PRO A 98 15.86 -7.57 1.65
C PRO A 98 15.71 -7.83 3.15
N VAL A 99 16.18 -8.99 3.59
CA VAL A 99 16.22 -9.33 5.01
C VAL A 99 17.10 -8.32 5.75
N LEU A 100 16.58 -7.77 6.83
CA LEU A 100 17.32 -6.86 7.69
C LEU A 100 18.55 -7.58 8.28
N PRO A 101 19.75 -6.96 8.23
CA PRO A 101 20.95 -7.57 8.79
C PRO A 101 20.86 -7.69 10.32
N LYS A 102 21.68 -8.55 10.94
CA LYS A 102 21.69 -8.66 12.41
C LYS A 102 22.52 -7.57 13.10
N SER A 103 23.40 -6.92 12.33
CA SER A 103 24.28 -5.87 12.81
C SER A 103 24.63 -4.90 11.69
N VAL A 104 25.15 -3.72 12.05
CA VAL A 104 25.55 -2.68 11.09
C VAL A 104 26.67 -3.17 10.17
N GLU A 105 27.57 -4.01 10.68
CA GLU A 105 28.68 -4.58 9.94
C GLU A 105 28.21 -5.54 8.84
N GLN A 106 27.00 -6.11 8.97
CA GLN A 106 26.37 -6.97 7.97
C GLN A 106 25.49 -6.18 6.99
N LEU A 107 25.32 -4.87 7.17
CA LEU A 107 24.52 -4.05 6.28
C LEU A 107 25.11 -4.05 4.87
N GLN A 108 24.30 -4.51 3.93
CA GLN A 108 24.59 -4.49 2.49
C GLN A 108 23.41 -3.81 1.81
N ILE A 109 23.66 -2.67 1.16
CA ILE A 109 22.63 -1.91 0.46
C ILE A 109 22.53 -2.46 -0.97
N PRO A 110 21.39 -3.00 -1.41
CA PRO A 110 21.24 -3.49 -2.77
C PRO A 110 21.41 -2.37 -3.79
N THR A 111 21.97 -2.68 -4.96
CA THR A 111 22.16 -1.72 -6.05
C THR A 111 20.85 -1.08 -6.50
N SER A 112 19.73 -1.81 -6.44
CA SER A 112 18.40 -1.28 -6.74
C SER A 112 17.95 -0.16 -5.78
N MET A 113 18.50 -0.11 -4.57
CA MET A 113 18.25 0.93 -3.57
C MET A 113 19.33 2.03 -3.58
N ALA A 114 20.33 1.93 -4.44
CA ALA A 114 21.39 2.93 -4.60
C ALA A 114 21.02 4.01 -5.63
N VAL A 115 19.91 3.83 -6.36
CA VAL A 115 19.46 4.71 -7.44
C VAL A 115 18.04 5.23 -7.18
N THR A 116 17.69 6.34 -7.82
CA THR A 116 16.31 6.87 -7.84
C THR A 116 15.42 6.06 -8.79
N ILE A 117 14.11 6.33 -8.76
CA ILE A 117 13.12 5.77 -9.71
C ILE A 117 13.51 6.07 -11.17
N ASN A 118 14.17 7.21 -11.41
CA ASN A 118 14.66 7.62 -12.72
C ASN A 118 16.07 7.08 -13.03
N GLN A 119 16.53 6.06 -12.30
CA GLN A 119 17.84 5.42 -12.44
C GLN A 119 19.05 6.36 -12.24
N GLN A 120 18.87 7.45 -11.51
CA GLN A 120 19.99 8.33 -11.17
C GLN A 120 20.69 7.82 -9.91
N GLN A 121 22.03 7.84 -9.90
CA GLN A 121 22.81 7.51 -8.71
C GLN A 121 22.39 8.40 -7.54
N PHE A 122 22.06 7.79 -6.41
CA PHE A 122 21.56 8.48 -5.23
C PHE A 122 22.31 8.12 -3.96
N LEU A 123 22.80 6.88 -3.83
CA LEU A 123 23.76 6.53 -2.78
C LEU A 123 25.14 7.06 -3.17
N ILE A 124 25.63 8.09 -2.49
CA ILE A 124 26.88 8.76 -2.84
C ILE A 124 28.05 8.34 -1.94
N TYR A 125 27.75 7.85 -0.73
CA TYR A 125 28.79 7.47 0.22
C TYR A 125 28.32 6.36 1.15
N HIS A 126 29.19 5.35 1.29
CA HIS A 126 29.02 4.24 2.22
C HIS A 126 30.43 3.78 2.65
N MET A 127 31.05 4.47 3.61
CA MET A 127 32.33 4.04 4.19
C MET A 127 32.14 3.48 5.59
N ASN A 128 32.86 2.38 5.86
CA ASN A 128 32.94 1.72 7.16
C ASN A 128 31.57 1.38 7.79
N LYS A 129 30.49 1.35 7.00
CA LYS A 129 29.12 0.96 7.37
C LYS A 129 28.44 1.81 8.46
N ASN A 130 29.16 2.76 9.06
CA ASN A 130 28.65 3.62 10.14
C ASN A 130 27.92 4.86 9.61
N ILE A 131 28.24 5.30 8.39
CA ILE A 131 27.61 6.46 7.76
C ILE A 131 27.18 6.07 6.35
N VAL A 132 25.89 6.33 6.06
CA VAL A 132 25.30 6.16 4.75
C VAL A 132 24.78 7.51 4.30
N VAL A 133 25.24 7.98 3.14
CA VAL A 133 24.82 9.27 2.59
C VAL A 133 24.11 9.05 1.26
N TYR A 134 22.88 9.54 1.22
CA TYR A 134 22.09 9.66 0.01
C TYR A 134 22.01 11.12 -0.41
N GLY A 135 22.14 11.38 -1.70
CA GLY A 135 22.06 12.72 -2.26
C GLY A 135 21.97 12.69 -3.78
N SER A 136 21.20 13.61 -4.35
CA SER A 136 21.18 13.80 -5.80
C SER A 136 22.40 14.61 -6.23
N PRO A 137 22.92 14.38 -7.46
CA PRO A 137 24.01 15.20 -8.01
C PRO A 137 23.67 16.70 -8.02
N THR A 138 22.41 17.04 -8.33
CA THR A 138 21.92 18.42 -8.33
C THR A 138 21.93 19.02 -6.93
N GLY A 139 21.46 18.27 -5.92
CA GLY A 139 21.48 18.72 -4.53
C GLY A 139 22.90 18.98 -4.03
N LEU A 140 23.85 18.09 -4.36
CA LEU A 140 25.27 18.29 -4.03
C LEU A 140 25.86 19.53 -4.70
N GLN A 141 25.55 19.75 -5.98
CA GLN A 141 26.01 20.95 -6.68
C GLN A 141 25.46 22.22 -6.04
N THR A 142 24.18 22.22 -5.65
CA THR A 142 23.60 23.38 -4.97
C THR A 142 24.22 23.58 -3.58
N LEU A 143 24.49 22.52 -2.83
CA LEU A 143 25.21 22.63 -1.55
C LEU A 143 26.61 23.23 -1.75
N GLN A 144 27.33 22.82 -2.81
CA GLN A 144 28.64 23.37 -3.13
C GLN A 144 28.60 24.87 -3.47
N GLN A 145 27.52 25.34 -4.12
CA GLN A 145 27.38 26.74 -4.55
C GLN A 145 26.95 27.70 -3.44
N ASN A 146 26.45 27.18 -2.32
CA ASN A 146 25.90 27.99 -1.22
C ASN A 146 26.77 27.91 0.02
N SER A 147 27.06 29.05 0.65
CA SER A 147 27.87 29.12 1.88
C SER A 147 27.08 28.80 3.15
N HIS A 148 25.75 28.74 3.08
CA HIS A 148 24.87 28.50 4.22
C HIS A 148 23.88 27.39 3.88
N TRP A 149 23.77 26.42 4.78
CA TRP A 149 22.85 25.30 4.65
C TRP A 149 21.88 25.30 5.82
N ASN A 150 20.59 25.23 5.50
CA ASN A 150 19.56 24.96 6.48
C ASN A 150 19.39 23.45 6.56
N THR A 151 19.45 22.93 7.78
CA THR A 151 19.51 21.49 7.99
C THR A 151 18.54 21.08 9.08
N ASP A 152 17.86 19.96 8.86
CA ASP A 152 16.92 19.40 9.83
C ASP A 152 17.46 18.04 10.30
N GLY A 153 17.59 17.91 11.62
CA GLY A 153 18.10 16.71 12.27
C GLY A 153 17.01 16.08 13.13
N THR A 154 16.58 14.88 12.78
CA THR A 154 15.61 14.14 13.58
C THR A 154 16.33 13.19 14.53
N PHE A 155 16.50 13.61 15.79
CA PHE A 155 17.12 12.77 16.84
C PHE A 155 16.19 11.67 17.37
N LYS A 156 14.87 11.83 17.22
CA LYS A 156 13.88 10.99 17.91
C LYS A 156 13.66 9.61 17.26
N THR A 157 13.97 9.47 15.97
CA THR A 157 13.64 8.26 15.19
C THR A 157 14.67 8.02 14.10
N ALA A 158 15.88 7.62 14.51
CA ALA A 158 16.85 7.08 13.56
C ALA A 158 16.51 5.61 13.23
N PRO A 159 16.89 5.09 12.05
CA PRO A 159 16.76 3.67 11.76
C PRO A 159 17.58 2.83 12.76
N MET A 160 17.15 1.60 13.01
CA MET A 160 17.69 0.70 14.06
C MET A 160 19.23 0.62 14.13
N TYR A 161 19.92 0.75 13.00
CA TYR A 161 21.38 0.62 12.88
C TYR A 161 22.15 1.92 13.10
N PHE A 162 21.47 3.06 13.20
CA PHE A 162 22.09 4.37 13.22
C PHE A 162 21.62 5.18 14.42
N SER A 163 22.51 5.99 14.98
CA SER A 163 22.19 6.86 16.11
C SER A 163 21.40 8.11 15.71
N GLN A 164 21.47 8.50 14.44
CA GLN A 164 20.86 9.74 13.94
C GLN A 164 20.48 9.61 12.45
N SER A 165 19.43 10.32 12.04
CA SER A 165 19.17 10.64 10.63
C SER A 165 19.20 12.15 10.42
N TYR A 166 19.79 12.57 9.31
CA TYR A 166 19.98 13.97 8.97
C TYR A 166 19.51 14.22 7.54
N SER A 167 18.77 15.30 7.35
CA SER A 167 18.23 15.70 6.04
C SER A 167 18.59 17.15 5.76
N ILE A 168 19.15 17.37 4.57
CA ILE A 168 19.37 18.70 4.03
C ILE A 168 18.40 18.87 2.87
N HIS A 169 17.55 19.88 2.98
CA HIS A 169 16.61 20.24 1.93
C HIS A 169 17.12 21.49 1.22
N VAL A 170 17.16 21.41 -0.11
CA VAL A 170 17.70 22.45 -0.98
C VAL A 170 16.65 22.78 -2.03
#